data_AF-A0A3P3ZRN9-F1
#
_entry.id   AF-A0A3P3ZRN9-F1
#
_cell.length_a   1.000
_cell.length_b   1.000
_cell.length_c   1.000
_cell.angle_alpha   90.00
_cell.angle_beta   90.00
_cell.angle_gamma   90.00
#
_symmetry.space_group_name_H-M   'P 1'
#
loop_
_entity.id
_entity.type
_entity.pdbx_description
1 polymer ?
#
loop_
_entity_poly.entity_id
_entity_poly.type
_entity_poly.pdbx_seq_one_letter_code
_entity_poly.pdbx_strand_id
1 'polypeptide(L)'
;MRLLLGFFILFMLATLLALSFNITAGYVLIVQTPWRIEISLSVFILGLVLILLVLNLVGHMFFKIWQLPKQIRNYHLRRSRTRARGALYQGLTAYFSGHPEKAEKMATVALRGEEARPLCLMLAALSAHEAHHFEARDRYLSLAQEEGPETLSMLSSIRSRMGLTTKVNDSSSP
;
A
#
# COMPACT_ATOMS: atom_id res chain seq x y z
N MET A 1 -13.61 -4.77 13.35
CA MET A 1 -14.42 -4.50 14.57
C MET A 1 -15.59 -3.54 14.34
N ARG A 2 -15.47 -2.51 13.49
CA ARG A 2 -16.56 -1.56 13.19
C ARG A 2 -17.83 -2.18 12.59
N LEU A 3 -17.71 -3.29 11.86
CA LEU A 3 -18.83 -4.03 11.27
C LEU A 3 -19.70 -4.75 12.32
N LEU A 4 -19.06 -5.38 13.31
CA LEU A 4 -19.76 -6.01 14.42
C LEU A 4 -20.53 -4.96 15.23
N LEU A 5 -19.93 -3.78 15.47
CA LEU A 5 -20.63 -2.68 16.15
C LEU A 5 -21.84 -2.17 15.37
N GLY A 6 -21.71 -1.96 14.05
CA GLY A 6 -22.83 -1.48 13.22
C GLY A 6 -23.99 -2.48 13.16
N PHE A 7 -23.68 -3.77 13.01
CA PHE A 7 -24.69 -4.83 13.04
C PHE A 7 -25.37 -4.93 14.41
N PHE A 8 -24.59 -4.83 15.49
CA PHE A 8 -25.11 -4.90 16.85
C PHE A 8 -26.00 -3.71 17.21
N ILE A 9 -25.62 -2.49 16.79
CA ILE A 9 -26.43 -1.28 17.00
C ILE A 9 -27.74 -1.36 16.20
N LEU A 10 -27.68 -1.80 14.94
CA LEU A 10 -28.89 -1.94 14.11
C LEU A 10 -29.83 -3.02 14.66
N PHE A 11 -29.27 -4.16 15.08
CA PHE A 11 -30.03 -5.25 15.69
C PHE A 11 -30.67 -4.82 17.01
N MET A 12 -29.93 -4.08 17.85
CA MET A 12 -30.46 -3.52 19.09
C MET A 12 -31.59 -2.53 18.82
N LEU A 13 -31.44 -1.65 17.83
CA LEU A 13 -32.48 -0.70 17.44
C LEU A 13 -33.74 -1.41 16.93
N ALA A 14 -33.57 -2.40 16.04
CA ALA A 14 -34.67 -3.19 15.48
C ALA A 14 -35.42 -3.98 16.56
N THR A 15 -34.68 -4.58 17.50
CA THR A 15 -35.26 -5.32 18.63
C THR A 15 -36.02 -4.38 19.56
N LEU A 16 -35.47 -3.20 19.85
CA LEU A 16 -36.12 -2.21 20.71
C LEU A 16 -37.42 -1.66 20.10
N LEU A 17 -37.41 -1.40 18.78
CA LEU A 17 -38.61 -1.04 18.02
C LEU A 17 -39.63 -2.18 18.04
N ALA A 18 -39.23 -3.42 17.76
CA ALA A 18 -40.12 -4.58 17.77
C ALA A 18 -40.75 -4.84 19.15
N LEU A 19 -39.99 -4.62 20.23
CA LEU A 19 -40.50 -4.77 21.60
C LEU A 19 -41.47 -3.64 21.97
N SER A 20 -41.22 -2.40 21.53
CA SER A 20 -42.12 -1.26 21.77
C SER A 20 -43.51 -1.42 21.12
N PHE A 21 -43.63 -2.20 20.04
CA PHE A 21 -44.91 -2.40 19.34
C PHE A 21 -45.76 -3.57 19.89
N ASN A 22 -45.34 -4.24 20.97
CA ASN A 22 -46.04 -5.40 21.54
C ASN A 22 -47.19 -5.07 22.51
N ILE A 23 -47.81 -3.88 22.44
CA ILE A 23 -48.83 -3.49 23.44
C ILE A 23 -50.27 -3.42 22.88
N THR A 24 -50.52 -3.24 21.58
CA THR A 24 -51.90 -3.41 21.06
C THR A 24 -51.89 -3.57 19.54
N ALA A 25 -52.75 -4.46 19.03
CA ALA A 25 -52.89 -4.82 17.61
C ALA A 25 -52.91 -3.62 16.65
N GLY A 26 -51.75 -3.27 16.08
CA GLY A 26 -51.61 -2.24 15.06
C GLY A 26 -51.87 -2.82 13.67
N TYR A 27 -52.96 -2.41 13.03
CA TYR A 27 -53.19 -2.62 11.60
C TYR A 27 -52.86 -1.32 10.87
N VAL A 28 -52.07 -1.38 9.78
CA VAL A 28 -51.86 -0.24 8.88
C VAL A 28 -52.81 -0.43 7.70
N LEU A 29 -53.85 0.40 7.64
CA LEU A 29 -54.85 0.38 6.58
C LEU A 29 -54.48 1.44 5.54
N ILE A 30 -53.90 1.02 4.42
CA ILE A 30 -53.69 1.89 3.25
C ILE A 30 -54.92 1.75 2.37
N VAL A 31 -55.78 2.76 2.35
CA VAL A 31 -57.00 2.79 1.53
C VAL A 31 -56.75 3.67 0.32
N GLN A 32 -56.64 3.06 -0.86
CA GLN A 32 -56.66 3.75 -2.16
C GLN A 32 -57.69 3.04 -3.05
N THR A 33 -58.90 3.58 -3.15
CA THR A 33 -60.00 3.02 -3.95
C THR A 33 -59.52 2.81 -5.40
N PRO A 34 -59.43 1.59 -5.96
CA PRO A 34 -60.17 0.33 -5.68
C PRO A 34 -59.36 -0.84 -5.07
N TRP A 35 -58.16 -0.63 -4.51
CA TRP A 35 -57.32 -1.69 -3.93
C TRP A 35 -57.25 -1.56 -2.39
N ARG A 36 -57.69 -2.58 -1.65
CA ARG A 36 -57.65 -2.61 -0.17
C ARG A 36 -56.71 -3.74 0.27
N ILE A 37 -55.50 -3.39 0.67
CA ILE A 37 -54.49 -4.35 1.14
C ILE A 37 -54.33 -4.16 2.66
N GLU A 38 -54.80 -5.12 3.44
CA GLU A 38 -54.62 -5.14 4.90
C GLU A 38 -53.26 -5.77 5.21
N ILE A 39 -52.26 -4.94 5.52
CA ILE A 39 -50.94 -5.41 5.95
C ILE A 39 -50.85 -5.22 7.46
N SER A 40 -50.64 -6.31 8.19
CA SER A 40 -50.36 -6.23 9.63
C SER A 40 -49.11 -5.38 9.86
N LEU A 41 -49.12 -4.49 10.86
CA LEU A 41 -47.99 -3.62 11.19
C LEU A 41 -46.69 -4.43 11.38
N SER A 42 -46.81 -5.66 11.88
CA SER A 42 -45.70 -6.61 12.01
C SER A 42 -45.04 -6.93 10.66
N VAL A 43 -45.81 -7.08 9.59
CA VAL A 43 -45.31 -7.36 8.24
C VAL A 43 -44.66 -6.13 7.62
N PHE A 44 -45.22 -4.94 7.86
CA PHE A 44 -44.63 -3.68 7.42
C PHE A 44 -43.26 -3.44 8.09
N ILE A 45 -43.19 -3.64 9.41
CA ILE A 45 -41.93 -3.51 10.17
C ILE A 45 -40.93 -4.57 9.73
N LEU A 46 -41.34 -5.83 9.55
CA LEU A 46 -40.47 -6.90 9.08
C LEU A 46 -39.90 -6.58 7.69
N GLY A 47 -40.73 -6.08 6.78
CA GLY A 47 -40.30 -5.63 5.45
C GLY A 47 -39.31 -4.46 5.51
N LEU A 48 -39.55 -3.47 6.37
CA LEU A 48 -38.64 -2.34 6.56
C LEU A 48 -37.26 -2.79 7.08
N VAL A 49 -37.25 -3.70 8.07
CA VAL A 49 -36.01 -4.28 8.60
C VAL A 49 -35.29 -5.08 7.52
N LEU A 50 -36.00 -5.88 6.72
CA LEU A 50 -35.43 -6.64 5.62
C LEU A 50 -34.79 -5.72 4.57
N ILE A 51 -35.47 -4.64 4.19
CA ILE A 51 -34.95 -3.64 3.24
C ILE A 51 -33.69 -2.98 3.76
N LEU A 52 -33.67 -2.56 5.04
CA LEU A 52 -32.48 -1.98 5.67
C LEU A 52 -31.31 -2.97 5.70
N LEU A 53 -31.58 -4.24 5.96
CA LEU A 53 -30.57 -5.30 5.98
C LEU A 53 -29.99 -5.54 4.58
N VAL A 54 -30.85 -5.64 3.55
CA VAL A 54 -30.42 -5.81 2.16
C VAL A 54 -29.62 -4.60 1.68
N LEU A 55 -30.08 -3.37 1.95
CA LEU A 55 -29.39 -2.15 1.55
C LEU A 55 -28.00 -2.05 2.20
N ASN A 56 -27.90 -2.43 3.48
CA ASN A 56 -26.63 -2.49 4.18
C ASN A 56 -25.68 -3.54 3.56
N LEU A 57 -26.20 -4.73 3.26
CA LEU A 57 -25.43 -5.81 2.65
C LEU A 57 -24.94 -5.46 1.25
N VAL A 58 -25.79 -4.87 0.41
CA VAL A 58 -25.47 -4.42 -0.94
C VAL A 58 -24.43 -3.31 -0.91
N GLY A 59 -24.64 -2.27 -0.08
CA GLY A 59 -23.66 -1.18 0.06
C GLY A 59 -22.29 -1.68 0.51
N HIS A 60 -22.25 -2.70 1.38
CA HIS A 60 -21.02 -3.33 1.81
C HIS A 60 -20.37 -4.19 0.71
N MET A 61 -21.16 -4.89 -0.10
CA MET A 61 -20.65 -5.70 -1.21
C MET A 61 -19.98 -4.81 -2.27
N PHE A 62 -20.57 -3.64 -2.57
CA PHE A 62 -19.94 -2.61 -3.41
C PHE A 62 -18.63 -2.08 -2.79
N PHE A 63 -18.59 -1.85 -1.47
CA PHE A 63 -17.37 -1.40 -0.80
C PHE A 63 -16.28 -2.46 -0.71
N LYS A 64 -16.62 -3.75 -0.57
CA LYS A 64 -15.66 -4.86 -0.53
C LYS A 64 -15.07 -5.18 -1.90
N ILE A 65 -15.88 -5.12 -2.97
CA ILE A 65 -15.37 -5.25 -4.34
C ILE A 65 -14.39 -4.11 -4.68
N TRP A 66 -14.59 -2.91 -4.14
CA TRP A 66 -13.65 -1.79 -4.31
C TRP A 66 -12.48 -1.74 -3.33
N GLN A 67 -12.46 -2.57 -2.28
CA GLN A 67 -11.35 -2.62 -1.32
C GLN A 67 -10.39 -3.79 -1.52
N LEU A 68 -10.67 -4.71 -2.45
CA LEU A 68 -9.78 -5.82 -2.79
C LEU A 68 -8.60 -5.52 -3.75
N PRO A 69 -8.50 -4.38 -4.48
CA PRO A 69 -7.25 -4.02 -5.15
C PRO A 69 -6.42 -3.03 -4.32
N LYS A 70 -6.56 -2.97 -2.98
CA LYS A 70 -5.77 -2.06 -2.11
C LYS A 70 -4.55 -2.72 -1.44
N GLN A 71 -4.10 -3.88 -1.93
CA GLN A 71 -2.70 -4.28 -1.82
C GLN A 71 -1.85 -3.76 -2.99
N ILE A 72 -2.43 -3.06 -3.97
CA ILE A 72 -1.69 -2.59 -5.14
C ILE A 72 -2.08 -1.15 -5.43
N ARG A 73 -1.09 -0.27 -5.36
CA ARG A 73 -0.95 0.98 -6.13
C ARG A 73 -1.11 2.34 -5.45
N ASN A 74 -2.04 2.63 -4.52
CA ASN A 74 -2.29 4.06 -4.20
C ASN A 74 -2.19 4.49 -2.71
N TYR A 75 -1.06 4.21 -2.06
CA TYR A 75 -0.58 5.04 -0.93
C TYR A 75 0.38 6.12 -1.45
N HIS A 76 0.00 6.82 -2.53
CA HIS A 76 0.93 7.52 -3.41
C HIS A 76 1.22 9.02 -3.12
N LEU A 77 0.65 9.71 -2.12
CA LEU A 77 0.88 11.18 -2.01
C LEU A 77 1.19 11.82 -0.63
N ARG A 78 1.44 11.06 0.45
CA ARG A 78 2.00 11.65 1.71
C ARG A 78 3.31 11.00 2.21
N ARG A 79 3.86 10.06 1.44
CA ARG A 79 4.93 9.14 1.88
C ARG A 79 6.19 9.22 1.00
N SER A 80 6.51 10.38 0.43
CA SER A 80 7.66 10.53 -0.49
C SER A 80 9.00 10.19 0.18
N ARG A 81 9.24 10.72 1.40
CA ARG A 81 10.47 10.45 2.17
C ARG A 81 10.56 9.00 2.69
N THR A 82 9.48 8.46 3.26
CA THR A 82 9.47 7.07 3.74
C THR A 82 9.50 6.04 2.60
N ARG A 83 9.10 6.40 1.37
CA ARG A 83 9.18 5.48 0.21
C ARG A 83 10.60 5.25 -0.25
N ALA A 84 11.44 6.29 -0.27
CA ALA A 84 12.85 6.17 -0.63
C ALA A 84 13.57 5.18 0.30
N ARG A 85 13.40 5.38 1.61
CA ARG A 85 13.93 4.46 2.64
C ARG A 85 13.34 3.05 2.52
N GLY A 86 12.03 2.93 2.32
CA GLY A 86 11.37 1.63 2.15
C GLY A 86 11.85 0.86 0.92
N ALA A 87 12.07 1.55 -0.20
CA ALA A 87 12.63 0.96 -1.42
C ALA A 87 14.09 0.52 -1.21
N LEU A 88 14.89 1.32 -0.49
CA LEU A 88 16.26 0.95 -0.13
C LEU A 88 16.30 -0.32 0.73
N TYR A 89 15.47 -0.42 1.77
CA TYR A 89 15.38 -1.63 2.59
C TYR A 89 14.97 -2.86 1.76
N GLN A 90 13.98 -2.73 0.87
CA GLN A 90 13.58 -3.82 -0.03
C GLN A 90 14.70 -4.23 -0.98
N GLY A 91 15.46 -3.25 -1.49
CA GLY A 91 16.64 -3.51 -2.33
C GLY A 91 17.73 -4.28 -1.58
N LEU A 92 18.03 -3.88 -0.35
CA LEU A 92 18.99 -4.58 0.52
C LEU A 92 18.52 -6.02 0.81
N THR A 93 17.24 -6.20 1.16
CA THR A 93 16.69 -7.56 1.37
C THR A 93 16.79 -8.41 0.10
N ALA A 94 16.47 -7.84 -1.06
CA ALA A 94 16.59 -8.56 -2.33
C ALA A 94 18.04 -8.95 -2.64
N TYR A 95 18.98 -8.05 -2.38
CA TYR A 95 20.42 -8.28 -2.56
C TYR A 95 20.91 -9.46 -1.72
N PHE A 96 20.66 -9.43 -0.41
CA PHE A 96 21.04 -10.52 0.50
C PHE A 96 20.27 -11.82 0.26
N SER A 97 19.11 -11.76 -0.40
CA SER A 97 18.35 -12.95 -0.79
C SER A 97 18.82 -13.59 -2.10
N GLY A 98 19.89 -13.09 -2.73
CA GLY A 98 20.43 -13.63 -3.99
C GLY A 98 19.67 -13.22 -5.25
N HIS A 99 18.91 -12.13 -5.20
CA HIS A 99 18.14 -11.62 -6.35
C HIS A 99 18.68 -10.24 -6.81
N PRO A 100 19.83 -10.21 -7.51
CA PRO A 100 20.53 -8.96 -7.85
C PRO A 100 19.71 -8.05 -8.79
N GLU A 101 18.94 -8.61 -9.74
CA GLU A 101 18.09 -7.81 -10.64
C GLU A 101 16.98 -7.06 -9.88
N LYS A 102 16.36 -7.70 -8.90
CA LYS A 102 15.32 -7.08 -8.06
C LYS A 102 15.94 -6.01 -7.17
N ALA A 103 17.15 -6.25 -6.66
CA ALA A 103 17.90 -5.29 -5.85
C ALA A 103 18.25 -4.03 -6.65
N GLU A 104 18.75 -4.18 -7.87
CA GLU A 104 19.06 -3.06 -8.77
C GLU A 104 17.81 -2.21 -9.05
N LYS A 105 16.69 -2.87 -9.38
CA LYS A 105 15.42 -2.18 -9.65
C LYS A 105 14.90 -1.41 -8.43
N MET A 106 15.04 -1.95 -7.22
CA MET A 106 14.60 -1.26 -6.01
C MET A 106 15.56 -0.13 -5.61
N ALA A 107 16.87 -0.29 -5.85
CA ALA A 107 17.87 0.75 -5.62
C ALA A 107 17.66 1.97 -6.54
N THR A 108 17.35 1.75 -7.82
CA THR A 108 17.03 2.84 -8.77
C THR A 108 15.72 3.57 -8.41
N VAL A 109 14.75 2.86 -7.82
CA VAL A 109 13.53 3.48 -7.28
C VAL A 109 13.85 4.33 -6.04
N ALA A 110 14.71 3.85 -5.16
CA ALA A 110 15.16 4.58 -3.97
C ALA A 110 15.97 5.84 -4.35
N LEU A 111 16.75 5.77 -5.43
CA LEU A 111 17.56 6.87 -5.96
C LEU A 111 16.74 8.13 -6.28
N ARG A 112 15.47 7.97 -6.67
CA ARG A 112 14.55 9.09 -6.97
C ARG A 112 14.19 9.93 -5.74
N GLY A 113 14.45 9.43 -4.54
CA GLY A 113 14.03 10.06 -3.29
C GLY A 113 15.08 10.94 -2.62
N GLU A 114 16.32 10.98 -3.15
CA GLU A 114 17.49 11.74 -2.68
C GLU A 114 17.95 11.50 -1.22
N GLU A 115 17.10 10.99 -0.32
CA GLU A 115 17.45 10.58 1.04
C GLU A 115 18.34 9.32 1.00
N ALA A 116 19.66 9.50 1.11
CA ALA A 116 20.72 8.48 1.01
C ALA A 116 21.09 8.08 -0.43
N ARG A 117 21.19 9.07 -1.32
CA ARG A 117 21.64 8.90 -2.72
C ARG A 117 22.99 8.16 -2.87
N PRO A 118 24.05 8.43 -2.08
CA PRO A 118 25.30 7.68 -2.16
C PRO A 118 25.10 6.17 -1.95
N LEU A 119 24.38 5.80 -0.89
CA LEU A 119 24.11 4.41 -0.55
C LEU A 119 23.25 3.69 -1.61
N CYS A 120 22.28 4.40 -2.19
CA CYS A 120 21.47 3.88 -3.29
C CYS A 120 22.32 3.59 -4.54
N LEU A 121 23.24 4.49 -4.90
CA LEU A 121 24.15 4.31 -6.03
C LEU A 121 25.10 3.12 -5.81
N MET A 122 25.61 2.95 -4.58
CA MET A 122 26.45 1.79 -4.24
C MET A 122 25.70 0.48 -4.33
N LEU A 123 24.49 0.42 -3.78
CA LEU A 123 23.64 -0.77 -3.86
C LEU A 123 23.30 -1.11 -5.32
N ALA A 124 23.01 -0.10 -6.14
CA ALA A 124 22.77 -0.28 -7.57
C ALA A 124 24.01 -0.80 -8.29
N ALA A 125 25.20 -0.24 -8.01
CA ALA A 125 26.47 -0.69 -8.59
C ALA A 125 26.82 -2.15 -8.20
N LEU A 126 26.66 -2.51 -6.92
CA LEU A 126 26.88 -3.87 -6.42
C LEU A 126 25.92 -4.87 -7.08
N SER A 127 24.63 -4.53 -7.10
CA SER A 127 23.60 -5.39 -7.67
C SER A 127 23.81 -5.58 -9.18
N ALA A 128 24.17 -4.51 -9.90
CA ALA A 128 24.49 -4.56 -11.32
C ALA A 128 25.76 -5.39 -11.60
N HIS A 129 26.77 -5.33 -10.73
CA HIS A 129 27.97 -6.15 -10.87
C HIS A 129 27.66 -7.65 -10.76
N GLU A 130 26.82 -8.02 -9.78
CA GLU A 130 26.39 -9.40 -9.54
C GLU A 130 25.40 -9.91 -10.59
N ALA A 131 24.60 -9.03 -11.17
CA ALA A 131 23.75 -9.32 -12.34
C ALA A 131 24.51 -9.31 -13.68
N HIS A 132 25.83 -9.11 -13.68
CA HIS A 132 26.66 -8.96 -14.89
C HIS A 132 26.28 -7.78 -15.80
N HIS A 133 25.55 -6.79 -15.29
CA HIS A 133 25.23 -5.54 -15.96
C HIS A 133 26.37 -4.52 -15.82
N PHE A 134 27.52 -4.80 -16.45
CA PHE A 134 28.74 -4.01 -16.28
C PHE A 134 28.60 -2.54 -16.74
N GLU A 135 27.83 -2.27 -17.79
CA GLU A 135 27.58 -0.91 -18.27
C GLU A 135 26.78 -0.08 -17.24
N ALA A 136 25.75 -0.68 -16.65
CA ALA A 136 24.96 -0.05 -15.59
C ALA A 136 25.81 0.18 -14.33
N ARG A 137 26.64 -0.81 -13.95
CA ARG A 137 27.60 -0.69 -12.83
C ARG A 137 28.50 0.53 -13.02
N ASP A 138 29.13 0.67 -14.19
CA ASP A 138 30.10 1.74 -14.44
C ASP A 138 29.41 3.12 -14.42
N ARG A 139 28.17 3.20 -14.92
CA ARG A 139 27.34 4.41 -14.80
C ARG A 139 26.99 4.74 -13.35
N TYR A 140 26.65 3.78 -12.51
CA TYR A 140 26.37 4.05 -11.10
C TYR A 140 27.64 4.46 -10.34
N LEU A 141 28.78 3.87 -10.68
CA LEU A 141 30.08 4.23 -10.11
C LEU A 141 30.51 5.65 -10.50
N SER A 142 30.28 6.08 -11.74
CA SER A 142 30.59 7.46 -12.16
C SER A 142 29.70 8.47 -11.44
N LEU A 143 28.38 8.20 -11.37
CA LEU A 143 27.43 9.05 -10.64
C LEU A 143 27.76 9.15 -9.15
N ALA A 144 28.29 8.09 -8.55
CA ALA A 144 28.68 8.09 -7.15
C ALA A 144 29.98 8.90 -6.89
N GLN A 145 30.87 9.01 -7.88
CA GLN A 145 32.08 9.85 -7.75
C GLN A 145 31.74 11.34 -7.69
N GLU A 146 30.65 11.76 -8.32
CA GLU A 146 30.21 13.15 -8.40
C GLU A 146 29.51 13.64 -7.11
N GLU A 147 29.05 12.73 -6.23
CA GLU A 147 28.26 13.07 -5.02
C GLU A 147 29.09 13.69 -3.88
N GLY A 148 30.42 13.51 -3.86
CA GLY A 148 31.30 14.17 -2.88
C GLY A 148 32.37 13.27 -2.24
N PRO A 149 33.23 13.85 -1.38
CA PRO A 149 34.43 13.19 -0.86
C PRO A 149 34.15 12.01 0.09
N GLU A 150 33.05 12.04 0.85
CA GLU A 150 32.65 10.91 1.70
C GLU A 150 32.31 9.66 0.89
N THR A 151 31.63 9.84 -0.25
CA THR A 151 31.28 8.76 -1.17
C THR A 151 32.52 8.13 -1.81
N LEU A 152 33.59 8.90 -2.05
CA LEU A 152 34.85 8.40 -2.61
C LEU A 152 35.55 7.39 -1.70
N SER A 153 35.52 7.60 -0.38
CA SER A 153 36.08 6.65 0.59
C SER A 153 35.31 5.32 0.57
N MET A 154 33.98 5.37 0.52
CA MET A 154 33.19 4.15 0.39
C MET A 154 33.42 3.47 -0.97
N LEU A 155 33.52 4.24 -2.05
CA LEU A 155 33.74 3.70 -3.41
C LEU A 155 35.06 2.96 -3.55
N SER A 156 36.14 3.45 -2.93
CA SER A 156 37.44 2.76 -2.98
C SER A 156 37.37 1.38 -2.31
N SER A 157 36.67 1.28 -1.17
CA SER A 157 36.44 0.00 -0.49
C SER A 157 35.64 -0.99 -1.34
N ILE A 158 34.57 -0.53 -2.00
CA ILE A 158 33.73 -1.38 -2.85
C ILE A 158 34.46 -1.77 -4.15
N ARG A 159 35.19 -0.84 -4.78
CA ARG A 159 36.00 -1.15 -5.97
C ARG A 159 37.07 -2.19 -5.68
N SER A 160 37.76 -2.07 -4.54
CA SER A 160 38.73 -3.06 -4.09
C SER A 160 38.10 -4.45 -3.97
N ARG A 161 36.91 -4.54 -3.35
CA ARG A 161 36.16 -5.81 -3.22
C ARG A 161 35.71 -6.39 -4.57
N MET A 162 35.43 -5.55 -5.56
CA MET A 162 35.08 -5.97 -6.92
C MET A 162 36.32 -6.25 -7.80
N GLY A 163 37.54 -6.18 -7.25
CA GLY A 163 38.78 -6.38 -8.01
C GLY A 163 39.07 -5.27 -9.03
N LEU A 164 38.38 -4.14 -8.92
CA LEU A 164 38.59 -2.98 -9.79
C LEU A 164 39.76 -2.16 -9.23
N THR A 165 40.98 -2.43 -9.72
CA THR A 165 42.17 -1.69 -9.30
C THR A 165 42.14 -0.27 -9.85
N THR A 166 42.43 0.68 -8.97
CA THR A 166 42.44 2.10 -9.27
C THR A 166 43.66 2.47 -10.11
N LYS A 167 43.48 2.81 -11.38
CA LYS A 167 44.29 3.87 -12.00
C LYS A 167 43.85 5.21 -11.37
N VAL A 168 44.21 5.42 -10.11
CA VAL A 168 44.22 6.76 -9.51
C VAL A 168 45.39 7.47 -10.15
N ASN A 169 45.05 8.51 -10.88
CA ASN A 169 45.91 9.33 -11.70
C ASN A 169 46.91 10.11 -10.82
N ASP A 170 48.18 9.70 -10.83
CA ASP A 170 49.35 10.47 -10.40
C ASP A 170 49.58 11.68 -11.33
N SER A 171 48.67 12.66 -11.33
CA SER A 171 48.85 13.88 -12.12
C SER A 171 48.76 15.17 -11.30
N SER A 172 49.16 15.13 -10.03
CA SER A 172 49.40 16.35 -9.26
C SER A 172 50.67 16.23 -8.44
N SER A 173 51.80 16.16 -9.14
CA SER A 173 53.07 16.74 -8.68
C SER A 173 53.09 18.20 -9.10
N PRO A 174 53.50 19.10 -8.20
CA PRO A 174 54.62 19.97 -8.52
C PRO A 174 55.87 19.62 -7.69
#